data_AF-A0A016SY57-F1
#
_entry.id   AF-A0A016SY57-F1
#
_cell.length_a   1.000
_cell.length_b   1.000
_cell.length_c   1.000
_cell.angle_alpha   90.00
_cell.angle_beta   90.00
_cell.angle_gamma   90.00
#
_symmetry.space_group_name_H-M   'P 1'
#
loop_
_entity.id
_entity.type
_entity.pdbx_description
1 polymer ?
#
loop_
_entity_poly.entity_id
_entity_poly.type
_entity_poly.pdbx_seq_one_letter_code
_entity_poly.pdbx_strand_id
1 'polypeptide(L)'
;MKRVLCHGDLWSTNLIWRKGENCMQLASVIDFQTAHFGCPTTDIARLLNACLSAKDRRESWEVLLEKFYSYLSEEIGGGEIPYTLDQLKQGYRLYFPFSACMIVSVIAPLFELANSSDDNGYRERVQELVLEKTKGLLEDTLKFHEENKEKMRKKALETIKHERLRRRLRCDGMIQNCLNT
;
A
#
# COMPACT_ATOMS: atom_id res chain seq x y z
N MET A 1 -10.80 7.19 -4.93
CA MET A 1 -9.68 8.14 -4.84
C MET A 1 -9.52 8.80 -6.20
N LYS A 2 -9.33 10.12 -6.26
CA LYS A 2 -8.93 10.77 -7.52
C LYS A 2 -7.53 10.29 -7.91
N ARG A 3 -7.23 10.24 -9.22
CA ARG A 3 -5.89 9.91 -9.71
C ARG A 3 -4.94 11.05 -9.39
N VAL A 4 -3.75 10.74 -8.88
CA VAL A 4 -2.69 11.71 -8.59
C VAL A 4 -1.42 11.33 -9.35
N LEU A 5 -0.48 12.26 -9.50
CA LEU A 5 0.83 11.95 -10.04
C LEU A 5 1.59 11.06 -9.06
N CYS A 6 1.95 9.86 -9.51
CA CYS A 6 2.76 8.90 -8.78
C CYS A 6 4.14 8.82 -9.41
N HIS A 7 5.17 8.63 -8.58
CA HIS A 7 6.54 8.38 -9.00
C HIS A 7 6.68 7.07 -9.77
N GLY A 8 5.97 6.02 -9.34
CA GLY A 8 5.92 4.71 -9.98
C GLY A 8 7.00 3.73 -9.51
N ASP A 9 8.18 4.23 -9.14
CA ASP A 9 9.25 3.41 -8.55
C ASP A 9 9.94 4.13 -7.37
N LEU A 10 9.21 4.43 -6.31
CA LEU A 10 9.75 5.16 -5.16
C LEU A 10 10.38 4.21 -4.12
N TRP A 11 11.71 4.26 -3.98
CA TRP A 11 12.49 3.48 -3.00
C TRP A 11 13.84 4.14 -2.74
N SER A 12 14.63 3.58 -1.81
CA SER A 12 15.83 4.22 -1.26
C SER A 12 16.86 4.65 -2.31
N THR A 13 17.00 3.92 -3.43
CA THR A 13 17.97 4.27 -4.50
C THR A 13 17.54 5.48 -5.33
N ASN A 14 16.25 5.80 -5.33
CA ASN A 14 15.66 6.93 -6.07
C ASN A 14 15.47 8.17 -5.17
N LEU A 15 15.99 8.11 -3.94
CA LEU A 15 16.00 9.20 -2.96
C LEU A 15 17.45 9.62 -2.71
N ILE A 16 17.82 10.82 -3.15
CA ILE A 16 19.14 11.39 -2.88
C ILE A 16 19.09 12.12 -1.55
N TRP A 17 20.00 11.75 -0.65
CA TRP A 17 20.13 12.35 0.67
C TRP A 17 21.39 13.20 0.76
N ARG A 18 21.29 14.34 1.45
CA ARG A 18 22.44 15.17 1.83
C ARG A 18 22.60 15.22 3.34
N LYS A 19 23.83 15.37 3.82
CA LYS A 19 24.10 15.57 5.24
C LYS A 19 23.65 16.98 5.64
N GLY A 20 22.67 17.08 6.54
CA GLY A 20 22.30 18.32 7.22
C GLY A 20 23.05 18.49 8.54
N GLU A 21 22.78 19.57 9.26
CA GLU A 21 23.44 19.88 10.54
C GLU A 21 23.13 18.84 11.63
N ASN A 22 21.86 18.44 11.76
CA ASN A 22 21.39 17.51 12.81
C ASN A 22 20.91 16.15 12.28
N CYS A 23 20.53 16.06 11.01
CA CYS A 23 20.02 14.84 10.39
C CYS A 23 20.27 14.83 8.88
N MET A 24 20.11 13.66 8.26
CA MET A 24 20.05 13.56 6.80
C MET A 24 18.81 14.30 6.28
N GLN A 25 18.98 15.09 5.23
CA GLN A 25 17.90 15.79 4.55
C GLN A 25 17.71 15.19 3.17
N LEU A 26 16.46 15.03 2.76
CA LEU A 26 16.15 14.66 1.38
C LEU A 26 16.56 15.82 0.46
N ALA A 27 17.46 15.55 -0.47
CA ALA A 27 17.98 16.54 -1.41
C ALA A 27 17.21 16.51 -2.74
N SER A 28 16.88 15.33 -3.24
CA SER A 28 16.13 15.15 -4.48
C SER A 28 15.45 13.79 -4.53
N VAL A 29 14.34 13.72 -5.23
CA VAL A 29 13.78 12.48 -5.78
C VAL A 29 14.20 12.41 -7.25
N ILE A 30 14.59 11.25 -7.75
CA ILE A 30 15.08 11.05 -9.12
C ILE A 30 14.44 9.81 -9.75
N ASP A 31 14.68 9.62 -11.05
CA ASP A 31 14.22 8.46 -11.81
C ASP A 31 12.68 8.35 -11.97
N PHE A 32 12.11 9.40 -12.59
CA PHE A 32 10.69 9.50 -12.91
C PHE A 32 10.27 8.73 -14.17
N GLN A 33 11.08 7.78 -14.66
CA GLN A 33 10.79 7.07 -15.91
C GLN A 33 9.50 6.21 -15.86
N THR A 34 9.04 5.86 -14.65
CA THR A 34 7.79 5.12 -14.40
C THR A 34 6.66 6.02 -13.88
N ALA A 35 6.84 7.34 -13.89
CA ALA A 35 5.85 8.27 -13.35
C ALA A 35 4.55 8.24 -14.17
N HIS A 36 3.42 8.23 -13.47
CA HIS A 36 2.10 8.10 -14.09
C HIS A 36 1.00 8.66 -13.19
N PHE A 37 -0.17 8.94 -13.77
CA PHE A 37 -1.35 9.28 -12.99
C PHE A 37 -2.05 8.02 -12.48
N GLY A 38 -2.01 7.80 -11.17
CA GLY A 38 -2.40 6.54 -10.57
C GLY A 38 -2.99 6.68 -9.16
N CYS A 39 -2.90 5.58 -8.42
CA CYS A 39 -3.33 5.49 -7.04
C CYS A 39 -2.16 5.92 -6.12
N PRO A 40 -2.36 6.89 -5.20
CA PRO A 40 -1.29 7.42 -4.32
C PRO A 40 -0.61 6.33 -3.49
N THR A 41 -1.36 5.29 -3.15
CA THR A 41 -0.89 4.16 -2.37
C THR A 41 0.27 3.43 -3.04
N THR A 42 0.36 3.45 -4.37
CA THR A 42 1.36 2.68 -5.12
C THR A 42 2.78 3.02 -4.68
N ASP A 43 3.11 4.31 -4.62
CA ASP A 43 4.41 4.80 -4.16
C ASP A 43 4.65 4.52 -2.67
N ILE A 44 3.63 4.73 -1.83
CA ILE A 44 3.78 4.50 -0.38
C ILE A 44 4.04 3.03 -0.09
N ALA A 45 3.26 2.13 -0.69
CA ALA A 45 3.45 0.69 -0.54
C ALA A 45 4.82 0.25 -1.08
N ARG A 46 5.24 0.77 -2.25
CA ARG A 46 6.56 0.51 -2.82
C ARG A 46 7.67 0.92 -1.84
N LEU A 47 7.60 2.15 -1.32
CA LEU A 47 8.59 2.70 -0.41
C LEU A 47 8.67 1.92 0.90
N LEU A 48 7.53 1.67 1.55
CA LEU A 48 7.48 0.95 2.84
C LEU A 48 7.91 -0.52 2.69
N ASN A 49 7.53 -1.18 1.61
CA ASN A 49 7.90 -2.58 1.37
C ASN A 49 9.38 -2.73 1.02
N ALA A 50 9.96 -1.78 0.29
CA ALA A 50 11.37 -1.80 -0.08
C ALA A 50 12.29 -1.41 1.09
N CYS A 51 11.90 -0.41 1.90
CA CYS A 51 12.83 0.25 2.81
C CYS A 51 12.71 -0.17 4.27
N LEU A 52 11.56 -0.70 4.72
CA LEU A 52 11.37 -1.08 6.12
C LEU A 52 11.61 -2.57 6.37
N SER A 53 12.09 -2.90 7.57
CA SER A 53 11.98 -4.26 8.11
C SER A 53 10.52 -4.66 8.24
N ALA A 54 10.24 -5.97 8.30
CA ALA A 54 8.91 -6.46 8.55
C ALA A 54 8.37 -5.95 9.89
N LYS A 55 9.22 -5.93 10.92
CA LYS A 55 8.89 -5.41 12.25
C LYS A 55 8.47 -3.94 12.16
N ASP A 56 9.35 -3.07 11.65
CA ASP A 56 9.09 -1.64 11.61
C ASP A 56 7.84 -1.34 10.77
N ARG A 57 7.68 -2.02 9.64
CA ARG A 57 6.49 -1.85 8.79
C ARG A 57 5.21 -2.24 9.52
N ARG A 58 5.17 -3.38 10.21
CA ARG A 58 4.00 -3.84 10.97
C ARG A 58 3.62 -2.87 12.09
N GLU A 59 4.62 -2.31 12.76
CA GLU A 59 4.44 -1.39 13.89
C GLU A 59 4.08 0.03 13.46
N SER A 60 4.50 0.46 12.26
CA SER A 60 4.46 1.88 11.89
C SER A 60 3.65 2.25 10.65
N TRP A 61 3.20 1.30 9.82
CA TRP A 61 2.59 1.66 8.54
C TRP A 61 1.35 2.58 8.70
N GLU A 62 0.51 2.39 9.71
CA GLU A 62 -0.66 3.26 9.92
C GLU A 62 -0.27 4.69 10.27
N VAL A 63 0.65 4.87 11.22
CA VAL A 63 1.12 6.19 11.64
C VAL A 63 1.93 6.88 10.53
N LEU A 64 2.64 6.12 9.70
CA LEU A 64 3.33 6.67 8.53
C LEU A 64 2.34 7.19 7.48
N LEU A 65 1.24 6.48 7.24
CA LEU A 65 0.17 6.96 6.35
C LEU A 65 -0.54 8.19 6.91
N GLU A 66 -0.74 8.26 8.22
CA GLU A 66 -1.31 9.43 8.90
C GLU A 66 -0.40 10.65 8.74
N LYS A 67 0.91 10.50 9.00
CA LYS A 67 1.90 11.57 8.80
C LYS A 67 1.99 12.02 7.35
N PHE A 68 2.00 11.07 6.41
CA PHE A 68 1.97 11.42 4.99
C PHE A 68 0.71 12.23 4.64
N TYR A 69 -0.45 11.80 5.15
CA TYR A 69 -1.71 12.48 4.91
C TYR A 69 -1.75 13.89 5.55
N SER A 70 -1.15 14.08 6.73
CA SER A 70 -1.05 15.40 7.35
C SER A 70 -0.20 16.34 6.52
N TYR A 71 0.98 15.90 6.06
CA TYR A 71 1.82 16.70 5.17
C TYR A 71 1.10 17.02 3.86
N LEU A 72 0.41 16.05 3.25
CA LEU A 72 -0.38 16.31 2.05
C LEU A 72 -1.44 17.40 2.28
N SER A 73 -2.14 17.35 3.43
CA SER A 73 -3.15 18.34 3.77
C SER A 73 -2.55 19.73 3.96
N GLU A 74 -1.37 19.83 4.57
CA GLU A 74 -0.63 21.08 4.75
C GLU A 74 -0.18 21.66 3.41
N GLU A 75 0.44 20.85 2.56
CA GLU A 75 0.96 21.26 1.24
C GLU A 75 -0.15 21.66 0.26
N ILE A 76 -1.35 21.07 0.38
CA ILE A 76 -2.52 21.45 -0.42
C ILE A 76 -3.06 22.85 -0.06
N GLY A 77 -2.72 23.40 1.12
CA GLY A 77 -3.00 24.79 1.48
C GLY A 77 -4.49 25.16 1.47
N GLY A 78 -5.37 24.23 1.83
CA GLY A 78 -6.83 24.43 1.82
C GLY A 78 -7.54 24.11 0.49
N GLY A 79 -6.80 23.65 -0.51
CA GLY A 79 -7.38 23.06 -1.72
C GLY A 79 -8.13 21.73 -1.48
N GLU A 80 -8.74 21.20 -2.53
CA GLU A 80 -9.48 19.94 -2.45
C GLU A 80 -8.53 18.74 -2.32
N ILE A 81 -8.64 18.00 -1.20
CA ILE A 81 -7.85 16.78 -1.00
C ILE A 81 -8.41 15.65 -1.89
N PRO A 82 -7.57 14.97 -2.69
CA PRO A 82 -8.01 14.00 -3.70
C PRO A 82 -8.59 12.69 -3.14
N TYR A 83 -8.41 12.41 -1.86
CA TYR A 83 -8.84 11.21 -1.17
C TYR A 83 -8.87 11.42 0.35
N THR A 84 -9.59 10.55 1.08
CA THR A 84 -9.58 10.56 2.54
C THR A 84 -8.46 9.68 3.11
N LEU A 85 -8.09 9.88 4.38
CA LEU A 85 -7.15 9.01 5.09
C LEU A 85 -7.62 7.54 5.09
N ASP A 86 -8.92 7.30 5.29
CA ASP A 86 -9.48 5.94 5.24
C ASP A 86 -9.34 5.30 3.86
N GLN A 87 -9.54 6.07 2.80
CA GLN A 87 -9.30 5.60 1.44
C GLN A 87 -7.83 5.27 1.21
N LEU A 88 -6.90 6.06 1.76
CA LEU A 88 -5.47 5.81 1.68
C LEU A 88 -5.08 4.51 2.41
N LYS A 89 -5.55 4.35 3.67
CA LYS A 89 -5.32 3.14 4.48
C LYS A 89 -5.95 1.90 3.84
N GLN A 90 -7.15 2.03 3.28
CA GLN A 90 -7.81 0.94 2.56
C GLN A 90 -7.05 0.59 1.28
N GLY A 91 -6.63 1.60 0.51
CA GLY A 91 -5.81 1.42 -0.67
C GLY A 91 -4.55 0.64 -0.36
N TYR A 92 -3.84 1.01 0.72
CA TYR A 92 -2.62 0.34 1.17
C TYR A 92 -2.84 -1.14 1.42
N ARG A 93 -3.84 -1.49 2.22
CA ARG A 93 -4.19 -2.89 2.49
C ARG A 93 -4.46 -3.68 1.21
N LEU A 94 -5.22 -3.10 0.27
CA LEU A 94 -5.60 -3.77 -0.98
C LEU A 94 -4.41 -3.95 -1.93
N TYR A 95 -3.53 -2.95 -2.02
CA TYR A 95 -2.40 -2.94 -2.94
C TYR A 95 -1.17 -3.68 -2.38
N PHE A 96 -1.07 -3.80 -1.06
CA PHE A 96 0.07 -4.40 -0.38
C PHE A 96 0.47 -5.78 -0.95
N PRO A 97 -0.45 -6.77 -1.10
CA PRO A 97 -0.08 -8.10 -1.62
C PRO A 97 0.62 -8.02 -2.99
N PHE A 98 0.10 -7.19 -3.88
CA PHE A 98 0.68 -7.00 -5.20
C PHE A 98 2.07 -6.34 -5.12
N SER A 99 2.19 -5.26 -4.34
CA SER A 99 3.47 -4.59 -4.15
C SER A 99 4.54 -5.48 -3.52
N ALA A 100 4.17 -6.31 -2.55
CA ALA A 100 5.08 -7.23 -1.87
C ALA A 100 5.57 -8.32 -2.83
N CYS A 101 4.68 -8.93 -3.63
CA CYS A 101 5.08 -9.90 -4.66
C CYS A 101 6.06 -9.30 -5.68
N MET A 102 5.84 -8.04 -6.10
CA MET A 102 6.75 -7.32 -6.99
C MET A 102 8.13 -7.03 -6.37
N ILE A 103 8.21 -6.89 -5.05
CA ILE A 103 9.50 -6.72 -4.35
C ILE A 103 10.21 -8.06 -4.25
N VAL A 104 9.49 -9.12 -3.86
CA VAL A 104 10.06 -10.47 -3.70
C VAL A 104 10.70 -10.98 -5.00
N SER A 105 10.13 -10.65 -6.16
CA SER A 105 10.73 -11.02 -7.46
C SER A 105 12.07 -10.33 -7.74
N VAL A 106 12.31 -9.15 -7.15
CA VAL A 106 13.57 -8.38 -7.29
C VAL A 106 14.63 -8.83 -6.29
N ILE A 107 14.23 -9.50 -5.21
CA ILE A 107 15.15 -9.98 -4.16
C ILE A 107 16.10 -11.06 -4.69
N ALA A 108 15.64 -11.98 -5.54
CA ALA A 108 16.48 -13.09 -6.03
C ALA A 108 17.71 -12.61 -6.84
N PRO A 109 17.58 -11.71 -7.83
CA PRO A 109 18.75 -11.11 -8.49
C PRO A 109 19.70 -10.37 -7.54
N LEU A 110 19.16 -9.68 -6.53
CA LEU A 110 19.98 -8.98 -5.53
C LEU A 110 20.77 -9.96 -4.65
N PHE A 111 20.15 -11.09 -4.31
CA PHE A 111 20.78 -12.18 -3.57
C PHE A 111 21.91 -12.83 -4.36
N GLU A 112 21.69 -13.12 -5.65
CA GLU A 112 22.73 -13.65 -6.53
C GLU A 112 23.92 -12.70 -6.65
N LEU A 113 23.68 -11.41 -6.85
CA LEU A 113 24.72 -10.38 -6.90
C LEU A 113 25.51 -10.28 -5.58
N ALA A 114 24.84 -10.42 -4.43
CA ALA A 114 25.54 -10.38 -3.16
C ALA A 114 26.39 -11.64 -2.91
N ASN A 115 25.94 -12.79 -3.40
CA ASN A 115 26.66 -14.06 -3.28
C ASN A 115 27.90 -14.15 -4.18
N SER A 116 28.01 -13.32 -5.21
CA SER A 116 29.23 -13.23 -6.03
C SER A 116 30.33 -12.38 -5.40
N SER A 117 30.09 -11.77 -4.22
CA SER A 117 31.11 -11.06 -3.46
C SER A 117 32.09 -12.02 -2.76
N ASP A 118 33.38 -11.67 -2.78
CA ASP A 118 34.44 -12.38 -2.07
C ASP A 118 34.44 -12.09 -0.55
N ASP A 119 33.69 -11.08 -0.09
CA ASP A 119 33.54 -10.72 1.32
C ASP A 119 32.47 -11.60 1.99
N ASN A 120 32.91 -12.60 2.77
CA ASN A 120 32.05 -13.49 3.52
C ASN A 120 31.12 -12.75 4.51
N GLY A 121 31.61 -11.72 5.19
CA GLY A 121 30.82 -10.97 6.17
C GLY A 121 29.78 -10.06 5.52
N TYR A 122 30.07 -9.53 4.32
CA TYR A 122 29.07 -8.89 3.49
C TYR A 122 27.99 -9.88 3.04
N ARG A 123 28.40 -11.04 2.52
CA ARG A 123 27.48 -12.07 2.04
C ARG A 123 26.51 -12.52 3.12
N GLU A 124 27.01 -12.91 4.30
CA GLU A 124 26.17 -13.35 5.43
C GLU A 124 25.13 -12.29 5.83
N ARG A 125 25.55 -11.02 5.94
CA ARG A 125 24.63 -9.91 6.26
C ARG A 125 23.54 -9.73 5.20
N VAL A 126 23.89 -9.79 3.92
CA VAL A 126 22.88 -9.65 2.86
C VAL A 126 21.94 -10.85 2.86
N GLN A 127 22.43 -12.07 3.09
CA GLN A 127 21.58 -13.26 3.19
C GLN A 127 20.56 -13.13 4.33
N GLU A 128 20.98 -12.66 5.50
CA GLU A 128 20.10 -12.42 6.64
C GLU A 128 19.02 -11.37 6.30
N LEU A 129 19.41 -10.25 5.72
CA LEU A 129 18.48 -9.17 5.31
C LEU A 129 17.49 -9.64 4.25
N VAL A 130 17.95 -10.40 3.25
CA VAL A 130 17.12 -10.97 2.19
C VAL A 130 16.10 -11.96 2.77
N LEU A 131 16.54 -12.83 3.69
CA LEU A 131 15.67 -13.80 4.32
C LEU A 131 14.60 -13.13 5.19
N GLU A 132 15.00 -12.15 6.01
CA GLU A 132 14.09 -11.32 6.82
C GLU A 132 13.02 -10.67 5.94
N LYS A 133 13.47 -10.00 4.88
CA LYS A 133 12.59 -9.24 3.98
C LYS A 133 11.62 -10.16 3.26
N THR A 134 12.12 -11.25 2.69
CA THR A 134 11.32 -12.21 1.93
C THR A 134 10.26 -12.84 2.82
N LYS A 135 10.67 -13.37 3.98
CA LYS A 135 9.75 -13.99 4.94
C LYS A 135 8.69 -13.00 5.40
N GLY A 136 9.11 -11.80 5.81
CA GLY A 136 8.22 -10.77 6.30
C GLY A 136 7.20 -10.30 5.26
N LEU A 137 7.62 -10.12 4.00
CA LEU A 137 6.72 -9.74 2.91
C LEU A 137 5.71 -10.84 2.58
N LEU A 138 6.12 -12.11 2.60
CA LEU A 138 5.22 -13.24 2.35
C LEU A 138 4.18 -13.39 3.47
N GLU A 139 4.60 -13.33 4.73
CA GLU A 139 3.70 -13.36 5.89
C GLU A 139 2.67 -12.22 5.85
N ASP A 140 3.13 -10.99 5.58
CA ASP A 140 2.24 -9.84 5.49
C ASP A 140 1.29 -9.94 4.28
N THR A 141 1.78 -10.48 3.16
CA THR A 141 0.96 -10.71 1.96
C THR A 141 -0.20 -11.65 2.27
N LEU A 142 0.07 -12.77 2.95
CA LEU A 142 -0.96 -13.72 3.36
C LEU A 142 -1.96 -13.06 4.32
N LYS A 143 -1.47 -12.32 5.31
CA LYS A 143 -2.32 -11.60 6.26
C LYS A 143 -3.25 -10.61 5.56
N PHE A 144 -2.70 -9.67 4.79
CA PHE A 144 -3.51 -8.66 4.10
C PHE A 144 -4.42 -9.29 3.05
N HIS A 145 -4.00 -10.35 2.36
CA HIS A 145 -4.85 -11.06 1.41
C HIS A 145 -6.10 -11.64 2.09
N GLU A 146 -5.93 -12.35 3.20
CA GLU A 146 -7.06 -12.93 3.94
C GLU A 146 -7.98 -11.85 4.54
N GLU A 147 -7.42 -10.79 5.13
CA GLU A 147 -8.20 -9.65 5.64
C GLU A 147 -9.03 -8.99 4.52
N ASN A 148 -8.42 -8.77 3.36
CA ASN A 148 -9.09 -8.19 2.20
C ASN A 148 -10.22 -9.10 1.68
N LYS A 149 -9.94 -10.41 1.57
CA LYS A 149 -10.90 -11.42 1.13
C LYS A 149 -12.10 -11.49 2.06
N GLU A 150 -11.88 -11.49 3.37
CA GLU A 150 -12.97 -11.48 4.37
C GLU A 150 -13.81 -10.20 4.25
N LYS A 151 -13.16 -9.03 4.14
CA LYS A 151 -13.85 -7.74 4.01
C LYS A 151 -14.69 -7.67 2.74
N MET A 152 -14.17 -8.18 1.62
CA MET A 152 -14.92 -8.28 0.36
C MET A 152 -16.12 -9.21 0.49
N ARG A 153 -15.95 -10.37 1.15
CA ARG A 153 -17.04 -11.31 1.40
C ARG A 153 -18.17 -10.69 2.25
N LYS A 154 -17.82 -9.98 3.34
CA LYS A 154 -18.80 -9.29 4.19
C LYS A 154 -19.59 -8.24 3.40
N LYS A 155 -18.90 -7.41 2.62
CA LYS A 155 -19.52 -6.38 1.77
C LYS A 155 -20.46 -6.99 0.72
N ALA A 156 -20.08 -8.11 0.11
CA ALA A 156 -20.94 -8.83 -0.84
C ALA A 156 -22.22 -9.35 -0.17
N LEU A 157 -22.12 -9.93 1.03
CA LEU A 157 -23.27 -10.42 1.80
C LEU A 157 -24.23 -9.28 2.19
N GLU A 158 -23.71 -8.14 2.63
CA GLU A 158 -24.50 -6.95 2.94
C GLU A 158 -25.26 -6.43 1.71
N THR A 159 -24.58 -6.38 0.56
CA THR A 159 -25.18 -5.98 -0.72
C THR A 159 -26.35 -6.89 -1.08
N ILE A 160 -26.16 -8.21 -0.99
CA ILE A 160 -27.21 -9.20 -1.25
C ILE A 160 -28.40 -9.04 -0.28
N LYS A 161 -28.14 -8.79 1.00
CA LYS A 161 -29.20 -8.55 2.00
C LYS A 161 -30.02 -7.30 1.65
N HIS A 162 -29.35 -6.20 1.30
CA HIS A 162 -30.03 -4.96 0.90
C HIS A 162 -30.86 -5.14 -0.38
N GLU A 163 -30.35 -5.86 -1.38
CA GLU A 163 -31.11 -6.14 -2.60
C GLU A 163 -32.34 -7.01 -2.35
N ARG A 164 -32.22 -8.04 -1.50
CA ARG A 164 -33.36 -8.88 -1.09
C ARG A 164 -34.42 -8.07 -0.36
N LEU A 165 -34.03 -7.19 0.57
CA LEU A 165 -34.94 -6.30 1.28
C LEU A 165 -35.67 -5.34 0.31
N ARG A 166 -34.93 -4.73 -0.63
CA ARG A 166 -35.51 -3.86 -1.67
C ARG A 166 -36.47 -4.59 -2.61
N ARG A 167 -36.24 -5.88 -2.90
CA ARG A 167 -37.18 -6.69 -3.68
C ARG A 167 -38.45 -6.98 -2.89
N ARG A 168 -38.33 -7.39 -1.62
CA ARG A 168 -39.49 -7.64 -0.74
C ARG A 168 -40.38 -6.41 -0.59
N LEU A 169 -39.81 -5.25 -0.25
CA LEU A 169 -40.57 -4.00 -0.11
C LEU A 169 -41.28 -3.57 -1.41
N ARG A 170 -40.70 -3.85 -2.58
CA ARG A 170 -41.35 -3.59 -3.88
C ARG A 170 -42.53 -4.54 -4.13
N CYS A 171 -42.38 -5.82 -3.81
CA CYS A 171 -43.49 -6.79 -3.91
C CYS A 171 -44.63 -6.40 -2.96
N ASP A 172 -44.32 -6.06 -1.71
CA ASP A 172 -45.32 -5.67 -0.71
C ASP A 172 -46.08 -4.39 -1.14
N GLY A 173 -45.37 -3.40 -1.69
CA GLY A 173 -45.99 -2.19 -2.25
C GLY A 173 -46.87 -2.44 -3.48
N MET A 174 -46.48 -3.36 -4.37
CA MET A 174 -47.32 -3.78 -5.50
C MET A 174 -48.59 -4.48 -5.03
N ILE A 175 -48.48 -5.37 -4.02
CA ILE A 175 -49.64 -6.07 -3.45
C ILE A 175 -50.61 -5.06 -2.82
N GLN A 176 -50.11 -4.10 -2.05
CA GLN A 176 -50.96 -3.08 -1.42
C GLN A 176 -51.70 -2.21 -2.45
N ASN A 177 -51.06 -1.88 -3.57
CA ASN A 177 -51.70 -1.12 -4.64
C ASN A 177 -52.81 -1.92 -5.34
N CYS A 178 -52.64 -3.24 -5.54
CA CYS A 178 -53.69 -4.10 -6.10
C CYS A 178 -54.88 -4.30 -5.15
N LEU A 179 -54.67 -4.24 -3.83
CA LEU A 179 -55.75 -4.37 -2.84
C LEU A 179 -56.58 -3.09 -2.68
N ASN A 180 -56.06 -1.95 -3.13
CA ASN A 180 -56.69 -0.64 -3.01
C ASN A 180 -57.41 -0.17 -4.30
N THR A 181 -57.45 -1.01 -5.34
CA THR A 181 -58.21 -0.82 -6.61
C THR A 181 -59.37 -1.78 -6.67
#